data_AF-A0A7Z9PYQ7-F1
#
_entry.id   AF-A0A7Z9PYQ7-F1
#
_cell.length_a   1.000
_cell.length_b   1.000
_cell.length_c   1.000
_cell.angle_alpha   90.00
_cell.angle_beta   90.00
_cell.angle_gamma   90.00
#
_symmetry.space_group_name_H-M   'P 1'
#
loop_
_entity.id
_entity.type
_entity.pdbx_description
1 polymer ?
#
loop_
_entity_poly.entity_id
_entity_poly.type
_entity_poly.pdbx_seq_one_letter_code
_entity_poly.pdbx_strand_id
1 'polypeptide(L)'
;MRDQLLVITTALLLLSPLQAEPTRVLNQSRPGEHFDVGYYLKKGKMNVVVFYSEYSPASLAFLKRLETLASADSQLEVSLLNIDRKNATSIDWRSPLAQDLNLKSLPFVVLYDGKVPLKQGYE
;
A
#
# COMPACT_ATOMS: atom_id res chain seq x y z
N MET A 1 15.87 54.84 5.06
CA MET A 1 15.06 54.11 6.05
C MET A 1 13.97 53.37 5.30
N ARG A 2 14.20 52.11 4.94
CA ARG A 2 13.23 51.33 4.16
C ARG A 2 13.43 49.84 4.46
N ASP A 3 13.35 49.53 5.74
CA ASP A 3 13.25 48.17 6.27
C ASP A 3 11.90 48.08 7.00
N GLN A 4 11.35 46.88 7.13
CA GLN A 4 10.05 46.55 7.75
C GLN A 4 8.85 46.46 6.81
N LEU A 5 8.90 45.64 5.75
CA LEU A 5 7.66 45.03 5.23
C LEU A 5 7.93 43.74 4.41
N LEU A 6 8.71 42.80 4.94
CA LEU A 6 8.91 41.52 4.24
C LEU A 6 9.23 40.36 5.19
N VAL A 7 8.36 40.09 6.17
CA VAL A 7 8.54 38.90 7.06
C VAL A 7 7.30 38.02 7.16
N ILE A 8 6.13 38.41 6.64
CA ILE A 8 4.89 37.64 6.90
C ILE A 8 4.54 36.61 5.80
N THR A 9 5.21 36.62 4.63
CA THR A 9 4.79 35.75 3.52
C THR A 9 5.36 34.32 3.52
N THR A 10 6.24 33.96 4.46
CA THR A 10 6.96 32.66 4.41
C THR A 10 6.48 31.62 5.44
N ALA A 11 5.45 31.92 6.24
CA ALA A 11 5.01 31.04 7.33
C ALA A 11 3.80 30.13 7.01
N LEU A 12 3.21 30.20 5.80
CA LEU A 12 1.94 29.53 5.50
C LEU A 12 2.05 28.26 4.62
N LEU A 13 3.25 27.74 4.39
CA LEU A 13 3.49 26.54 3.57
C LEU A 13 3.73 25.23 4.36
N LEU A 14 3.63 25.27 5.69
CA LEU A 14 3.92 24.10 6.55
C LEU A 14 2.68 23.37 7.09
N LEU A 15 1.47 23.78 6.70
CA LEU A 15 0.22 23.08 7.03
C LEU A 15 -0.54 22.65 5.78
N SER A 16 0.13 21.95 4.86
CA SER A 16 -0.63 21.07 3.97
C SER A 16 -1.30 20.02 4.86
N PRO A 17 -2.65 19.91 4.87
CA PRO A 17 -3.27 18.80 5.57
C PRO A 17 -2.68 17.52 5.00
N LEU A 18 -2.26 16.61 5.88
CA LEU A 18 -1.78 15.30 5.47
C LEU A 18 -2.97 14.64 4.77
N GLN A 19 -2.96 14.66 3.44
CA GLN A 19 -4.04 14.11 2.64
C GLN A 19 -3.91 12.59 2.66
N ALA A 20 -5.04 11.90 2.80
CA ALA A 20 -5.09 10.46 2.60
C ALA A 20 -4.63 10.12 1.17
N GLU A 21 -3.73 9.14 1.04
CA GLU A 21 -3.24 8.69 -0.26
C GLU A 21 -4.12 7.56 -0.79
N PRO A 22 -4.51 7.57 -2.07
CA PRO A 22 -5.26 6.48 -2.67
C PRO A 22 -4.45 5.18 -2.67
N THR A 23 -5.15 4.05 -2.67
CA THR A 23 -4.51 2.73 -2.77
C THR A 23 -3.72 2.62 -4.07
N ARG A 24 -2.52 2.02 -4.01
CA ARG A 24 -1.64 1.87 -5.17
C ARG A 24 -1.20 0.43 -5.37
N VAL A 25 -1.37 -0.09 -6.59
CA VAL A 25 -0.76 -1.36 -6.99
C VAL A 25 0.72 -1.12 -7.31
N LEU A 26 1.63 -1.72 -6.55
CA LEU A 26 3.07 -1.45 -6.67
C LEU A 26 3.75 -2.23 -7.79
N ASN A 27 3.25 -3.43 -8.12
CA ASN A 27 3.85 -4.35 -9.08
C ASN A 27 3.11 -4.41 -10.43
N GLN A 28 2.42 -3.33 -10.83
CA GLN A 28 1.62 -3.29 -12.07
C GLN A 28 2.39 -3.70 -13.34
N SER A 29 3.67 -3.36 -13.42
CA SER A 29 4.49 -3.68 -14.60
C SER A 29 4.88 -5.15 -14.70
N ARG A 30 5.00 -5.83 -13.55
CA ARG A 30 5.49 -7.21 -13.41
C ARG A 30 4.72 -7.92 -12.29
N PRO A 31 3.40 -8.15 -12.46
CA PRO A 31 2.58 -8.73 -11.41
C PRO A 31 2.92 -10.22 -11.21
N GLY A 32 2.74 -10.72 -10.00
CA GLY A 32 3.10 -12.07 -9.59
C GLY A 32 4.61 -12.38 -9.52
N GLU A 33 5.49 -11.49 -9.98
CA GLU A 33 6.95 -11.67 -9.84
C GLU A 33 7.45 -11.34 -8.43
N HIS A 34 8.68 -11.76 -8.12
CA HIS A 34 9.37 -11.40 -6.88
C HIS A 34 9.31 -9.89 -6.66
N PHE A 35 9.01 -9.47 -5.44
CA PHE A 35 8.84 -8.05 -5.14
C PHE A 35 9.40 -7.70 -3.77
N ASP A 36 10.36 -6.76 -3.74
CA ASP A 36 10.89 -6.23 -2.49
C ASP A 36 10.06 -5.02 -2.03
N VAL A 37 9.14 -5.28 -1.11
CA VAL A 37 8.26 -4.28 -0.51
C VAL A 37 9.02 -3.18 0.24
N GLY A 38 10.22 -3.49 0.76
CA GLY A 38 10.96 -2.63 1.67
C GLY A 38 11.38 -1.28 1.06
N TYR A 39 11.51 -1.21 -0.27
CA TYR A 39 11.82 0.04 -0.99
C TYR A 39 10.63 1.01 -1.05
N TYR A 40 9.40 0.53 -0.83
CA TYR A 40 8.18 1.31 -1.02
C TYR A 40 7.53 1.73 0.29
N LEU A 41 7.96 1.18 1.43
CA LEU A 41 7.44 1.52 2.75
C LEU A 41 7.73 3.00 3.09
N LYS A 42 6.67 3.73 3.46
CA LYS A 42 6.74 5.15 3.85
C LYS A 42 7.11 5.28 5.32
N LYS A 43 8.12 6.10 5.60
CA LYS A 43 8.50 6.45 6.98
C LYS A 43 7.42 7.33 7.61
N GLY A 44 7.15 7.13 8.90
CA GLY A 44 6.17 7.92 9.66
C GLY A 44 4.71 7.60 9.34
N LYS A 45 4.45 6.52 8.59
CA LYS A 45 3.12 5.99 8.32
C LYS A 45 3.03 4.53 8.75
N MET A 46 1.82 4.08 9.09
CA MET A 46 1.50 2.66 9.17
C MET A 46 1.33 2.14 7.75
N ASN A 47 2.18 1.21 7.33
CA ASN A 47 2.11 0.66 5.98
C ASN A 47 1.31 -0.63 5.99
N VAL A 48 0.29 -0.69 5.14
CA VAL A 48 -0.57 -1.85 4.93
C VAL A 48 -0.26 -2.39 3.55
N VAL A 49 0.43 -3.52 3.49
CA VAL A 49 0.71 -4.23 2.23
C VAL A 49 -0.31 -5.35 2.07
N VAL A 50 -1.05 -5.34 0.96
CA VAL A 50 -2.09 -6.32 0.67
C VAL A 50 -1.72 -7.11 -0.58
N PHE A 51 -1.53 -8.40 -0.40
CA PHE A 51 -1.38 -9.37 -1.48
C PHE A 51 -2.78 -9.81 -1.89
N TYR A 52 -3.10 -9.63 -3.17
CA TYR A 52 -4.44 -9.84 -3.69
C TYR A 52 -4.43 -10.51 -5.05
N SER A 53 -5.60 -11.02 -5.44
CA SER A 53 -5.89 -11.53 -6.78
C SER A 53 -7.22 -10.96 -7.24
N GLU A 54 -7.31 -10.61 -8.52
CA GLU A 54 -8.58 -10.19 -9.15
C GLU A 54 -9.56 -11.36 -9.31
N TYR A 55 -9.06 -12.60 -9.23
CA TYR A 55 -9.85 -13.83 -9.28
C TYR A 55 -10.35 -14.27 -7.89
N SER A 56 -10.06 -13.52 -6.83
CA SER A 56 -10.54 -13.79 -5.47
C SER A 56 -11.67 -12.84 -5.07
N PRO A 57 -12.93 -13.32 -4.94
CA PRO A 57 -14.03 -12.49 -4.47
C PRO A 57 -13.78 -11.88 -3.09
N ALA A 58 -13.11 -12.61 -2.20
CA ALA A 58 -12.74 -12.14 -0.87
C ALA A 58 -11.76 -10.94 -0.96
N SER A 59 -10.77 -11.01 -1.84
CA SER A 59 -9.85 -9.90 -2.10
C SER A 59 -10.59 -8.66 -2.59
N LEU A 60 -11.46 -8.80 -3.60
CA LEU A 60 -12.22 -7.67 -4.15
C LEU A 60 -13.11 -7.00 -3.08
N ALA A 61 -13.78 -7.80 -2.26
CA ALA A 61 -14.62 -7.29 -1.17
C ALA A 61 -13.79 -6.56 -0.09
N PHE A 62 -12.60 -7.07 0.22
CA PHE A 62 -11.69 -6.45 1.18
C PHE A 62 -11.12 -5.12 0.65
N LEU A 63 -10.67 -5.07 -0.61
CA LEU A 63 -10.11 -3.86 -1.22
C LEU A 63 -11.11 -2.70 -1.20
N LYS A 64 -12.39 -2.95 -1.50
CA LYS A 64 -13.45 -1.93 -1.43
C LYS A 64 -13.58 -1.30 -0.03
N ARG A 65 -13.47 -2.11 1.03
CA ARG A 65 -13.50 -1.62 2.42
C ARG A 65 -12.23 -0.83 2.73
N LEU A 66 -11.08 -1.31 2.26
CA LEU A 66 -9.79 -0.71 2.52
C LEU A 66 -9.61 0.64 1.84
N GLU A 67 -10.16 0.84 0.64
CA GLU A 67 -10.18 2.15 -0.04
C GLU A 67 -10.91 3.22 0.79
N THR A 68 -12.01 2.84 1.45
CA THR A 68 -12.74 3.75 2.33
C THR A 68 -11.90 4.13 3.55
N LEU A 69 -11.20 3.16 4.15
CA LEU A 69 -10.32 3.39 5.30
C LEU A 69 -9.11 4.25 4.91
N ALA A 70 -8.42 3.91 3.83
CA ALA A 70 -7.27 4.64 3.32
C ALA A 70 -7.61 6.11 3.05
N SER A 71 -8.79 6.35 2.49
CA SER A 71 -9.29 7.71 2.18
C SER A 71 -9.63 8.53 3.44
N ALA A 72 -9.84 7.88 4.59
CA ALA A 72 -10.23 8.53 5.84
C ALA A 72 -9.04 8.78 6.78
N ASP A 73 -7.92 8.08 6.61
CA ASP A 73 -6.78 8.15 7.52
C ASP A 73 -5.46 8.38 6.77
N SER A 74 -4.91 9.58 6.89
CA SER A 74 -3.66 9.98 6.26
C SER A 74 -2.40 9.40 6.90
N GLN A 75 -2.51 8.77 8.07
CA GLN A 75 -1.43 8.00 8.69
C GLN A 75 -1.24 6.63 8.04
N LEU A 76 -2.20 6.19 7.22
CA LEU A 76 -2.11 4.92 6.50
C LEU A 76 -1.44 5.12 5.13
N GLU A 77 -0.61 4.15 4.77
CA GLU A 77 -0.15 3.93 3.41
C GLU A 77 -0.61 2.54 2.97
N VAL A 78 -1.54 2.47 2.03
CA VAL A 78 -2.05 1.20 1.51
C VAL A 78 -1.42 0.87 0.17
N SER A 79 -0.63 -0.20 0.15
CA SER A 79 0.05 -0.74 -1.02
C SER A 79 -0.51 -2.10 -1.40
N LEU A 80 -0.84 -2.27 -2.68
CA LEU A 80 -1.40 -3.50 -3.21
C LEU A 80 -0.35 -4.23 -4.04
N LEU A 81 -0.29 -5.55 -3.91
CA LEU A 81 0.53 -6.43 -4.73
C LEU A 81 -0.34 -7.50 -5.37
N ASN A 82 -0.44 -7.44 -6.69
CA ASN A 82 -1.15 -8.45 -7.45
C ASN A 82 -0.28 -9.71 -7.52
N ILE A 83 -0.78 -10.83 -7.02
CA ILE A 83 -0.06 -12.10 -7.06
C ILE A 83 -0.18 -12.81 -8.42
N ASP A 84 -1.07 -12.37 -9.29
CA ASP A 84 -1.36 -13.01 -10.57
C ASP A 84 -0.40 -12.51 -11.66
N ARG A 85 0.31 -13.43 -12.33
CA ARG A 85 1.09 -13.04 -13.51
C ARG A 85 0.17 -12.58 -14.63
N LYS A 86 0.69 -11.74 -15.54
CA LYS A 86 -0.07 -11.03 -16.59
C LYS A 86 -1.06 -11.88 -17.42
N ASN A 87 -0.80 -13.17 -17.58
CA ASN A 87 -1.62 -14.10 -18.38
C ASN A 87 -2.37 -15.13 -17.53
N ALA A 88 -2.48 -14.91 -16.22
CA ALA A 88 -3.27 -15.76 -15.35
C ALA A 88 -4.74 -15.75 -15.79
N THR A 89 -5.45 -16.86 -15.54
CA THR A 89 -6.89 -17.00 -15.78
C THR A 89 -7.65 -17.39 -14.51
N SER A 90 -6.90 -17.55 -13.41
CA SER A 90 -7.34 -17.89 -12.07
C SER A 90 -6.25 -17.45 -11.09
N ILE A 91 -6.50 -17.57 -9.79
CA ILE A 91 -5.52 -17.21 -8.76
C ILE A 91 -4.20 -17.96 -9.00
N ASP A 92 -3.10 -17.23 -9.23
CA ASP A 92 -1.80 -17.83 -9.54
C ASP A 92 -1.01 -18.17 -8.27
N TRP A 93 -1.42 -19.24 -7.59
CA TRP A 93 -0.72 -19.77 -6.41
C TRP A 93 0.73 -20.22 -6.68
N ARG A 94 1.13 -20.31 -7.96
CA ARG A 94 2.48 -20.70 -8.39
C ARG A 94 3.32 -19.49 -8.83
N SER A 95 2.81 -18.28 -8.67
CA SER A 95 3.60 -17.08 -8.95
C SER A 95 4.78 -16.99 -7.97
N PRO A 96 5.94 -16.45 -8.40
CA PRO A 96 7.06 -16.19 -7.51
C PRO A 96 6.64 -15.48 -6.21
N LEU A 97 5.78 -14.46 -6.31
CA LEU A 97 5.31 -13.71 -5.15
C LEU A 97 4.49 -14.57 -4.18
N ALA A 98 3.61 -15.44 -4.69
CA ALA A 98 2.83 -16.34 -3.86
C ALA A 98 3.71 -17.41 -3.19
N GLN A 99 4.76 -17.86 -3.89
CA GLN A 99 5.70 -18.85 -3.38
C GLN A 99 6.63 -18.30 -2.31
N ASP A 100 7.16 -17.08 -2.48
CA ASP A 100 8.05 -16.42 -1.51
C ASP A 100 7.44 -16.33 -0.11
N LEU A 101 6.13 -16.08 -0.05
CA LEU A 101 5.36 -15.96 1.19
C LEU A 101 4.61 -17.24 1.58
N ASN A 102 4.74 -18.31 0.78
CA ASN A 102 4.02 -19.56 0.96
C ASN A 102 2.50 -19.36 1.17
N LEU A 103 1.88 -18.48 0.37
CA LEU A 103 0.49 -18.08 0.53
C LEU A 103 -0.46 -19.28 0.43
N LYS A 104 -1.50 -19.31 1.30
CA LYS A 104 -2.54 -20.34 1.32
C LYS A 104 -3.95 -19.81 1.12
N SER A 105 -4.14 -18.51 1.28
CA SER A 105 -5.42 -17.83 1.11
C SER A 105 -5.18 -16.37 0.71
N LEU A 106 -6.23 -15.71 0.25
CA LEU A 106 -6.23 -14.30 -0.12
C LEU A 106 -7.50 -13.61 0.39
N PRO A 107 -7.43 -12.30 0.70
CA PRO A 107 -6.21 -11.47 0.71
C PRO A 107 -5.25 -11.88 1.83
N PHE A 108 -3.97 -11.61 1.65
CA PHE A 108 -2.98 -11.69 2.72
C PHE A 108 -2.47 -10.29 3.02
N VAL A 109 -2.47 -9.91 4.29
CA VAL A 109 -2.16 -8.56 4.73
C VAL A 109 -0.92 -8.59 5.61
N VAL A 110 -0.02 -7.64 5.39
CA VAL A 110 1.14 -7.40 6.25
C VAL A 110 1.13 -5.93 6.68
N LEU A 111 1.12 -5.71 7.99
CA LEU A 111 1.25 -4.39 8.60
C LEU A 111 2.72 -4.15 8.94
N TYR A 112 3.24 -2.99 8.56
CA TYR A 112 4.60 -2.56 8.91
C TYR A 112 4.58 -1.23 9.67
N ASP A 113 5.44 -1.15 10.68
CA ASP A 113 5.91 0.11 11.25
C ASP A 113 7.37 0.32 10.81
N GLY A 114 7.57 1.33 9.97
CA GLY A 114 8.82 1.51 9.24
C GLY A 114 9.12 0.29 8.35
N LYS A 115 10.24 -0.39 8.59
CA LYS A 115 10.67 -1.60 7.84
C LYS A 115 10.39 -2.91 8.57
N VAL A 116 9.80 -2.85 9.76
CA VAL A 116 9.59 -4.02 10.61
C VAL A 116 8.14 -4.49 10.43
N PRO A 117 7.90 -5.76 10.06
CA PRO A 117 6.55 -6.33 10.08
C PRO A 117 6.03 -6.37 11.52
N LEU A 118 4.87 -5.78 11.77
CA LEU A 118 4.18 -5.82 13.06
C LEU A 118 3.21 -7.00 13.16
N LYS A 119 2.47 -7.26 12.09
CA LYS A 119 1.46 -8.32 12.02
C LYS A 119 1.28 -8.78 10.58
N GLN A 120 1.00 -10.06 10.39
CA GLN A 120 0.63 -10.61 9.10
C GLN A 120 -0.47 -11.67 9.24
N GLY A 121 -1.34 -11.80 8.24
CA GLY A 121 -2.44 -12.78 8.29
C GLY A 121 -3.40 -12.69 7.11
N TYR A 122 -4.37 -13.59 7.13
CA TYR A 122 -5.52 -13.58 6.22
C TYR A 122 -6.67 -12.79 6.83
N GLU A 123 -7.48 -12.15 6.00
CA GLU A 123 -8.65 -11.36 6.39
C GLU A 123 -9.92 -11.82 5.66
#